data_AF-A0A7S2VTY6-F1
#
_entry.id   AF-A0A7S2VTY6-F1
#
_cell.length_a   1.000
_cell.length_b   1.000
_cell.length_c   1.000
_cell.angle_alpha   90.00
_cell.angle_beta   90.00
_cell.angle_gamma   90.00
#
_symmetry.space_group_name_H-M   'P 1'
#
loop_
_entity.id
_entity.type
_entity.pdbx_description
1 polymer ?
#
loop_
_entity_poly.entity_id
_entity_poly.type
_entity_poly.pdbx_seq_one_letter_code
_entity_poly.pdbx_strand_id
1 'polypeptide(L)'
;IRLTIGRPMKYCPIRGCFVAILNGSPGHDHQLKFIVNGHYICDGSETVVSDSAGDLNNLVRVKPPQQPSHLCQIRARLQAATTRRMQQAVSERAETRASLPICEDESVHVSVDVREN
;
A
#
# COMPACT_ATOMS: atom_id res chain seq x y z
N ILE A 1 -12.70 -26.90 -2.86
CA ILE A 1 -11.69 -26.67 -3.94
C ILE A 1 -10.58 -25.80 -3.37
N ARG A 2 -9.31 -26.10 -3.68
CA ARG A 2 -8.14 -25.30 -3.28
C ARG A 2 -7.12 -25.25 -4.42
N LEU A 3 -6.15 -24.35 -4.31
CA LEU A 3 -5.00 -24.27 -5.22
C LEU A 3 -3.83 -25.12 -4.71
N THR A 4 -2.90 -25.49 -5.59
CA THR A 4 -1.65 -26.20 -5.23
C THR A 4 -0.80 -25.46 -4.20
N ILE A 5 -0.86 -24.12 -4.18
CA ILE A 5 -0.24 -23.26 -3.15
C ILE A 5 -0.92 -23.35 -1.77
N GLY A 6 -1.80 -24.33 -1.54
CA GLY A 6 -2.50 -24.55 -0.28
C GLY A 6 -3.65 -23.59 0.02
N ARG A 7 -3.98 -22.65 -0.88
CA ARG A 7 -5.02 -21.64 -0.66
C ARG A 7 -6.42 -22.19 -0.96
N PRO A 8 -7.37 -22.20 0.02
CA PRO A 8 -8.74 -22.59 -0.24
C PRO A 8 -9.47 -21.53 -1.08
N MET A 9 -10.35 -22.00 -1.96
CA MET A 9 -11.23 -21.13 -2.75
C MET A 9 -12.59 -21.01 -2.08
N LYS A 10 -13.19 -19.81 -2.13
CA LYS A 10 -14.52 -19.53 -1.58
C LYS A 10 -15.56 -19.60 -2.68
N TYR A 11 -16.72 -20.19 -2.40
CA TYR A 11 -17.84 -20.19 -3.33
C TYR A 11 -18.50 -18.80 -3.36
N CYS A 12 -18.69 -18.26 -4.57
CA CYS A 12 -19.39 -16.99 -4.81
C CYS A 12 -20.78 -17.30 -5.39
N PRO A 13 -21.88 -17.12 -4.63
CA PRO A 13 -23.22 -17.48 -5.10
C PRO A 13 -23.70 -16.59 -6.25
N ILE A 14 -23.27 -15.32 -6.29
CA ILE A 14 -23.64 -14.36 -7.35
C ILE A 14 -23.07 -14.79 -8.71
N ARG A 15 -21.85 -15.35 -8.71
CA ARG A 15 -21.14 -15.75 -9.94
C ARG A 15 -21.28 -17.25 -10.23
N GLY A 16 -21.84 -18.03 -9.31
CA GLY A 16 -21.93 -19.48 -9.42
C GLY A 16 -20.57 -20.19 -9.51
N CYS A 17 -19.51 -19.62 -8.96
CA CYS A 17 -18.14 -20.15 -9.13
C CYS A 17 -17.28 -20.03 -7.86
N PHE A 18 -16.21 -20.83 -7.80
CA PHE A 18 -15.21 -20.74 -6.74
C PHE A 18 -14.15 -19.70 -7.09
N VAL A 19 -13.83 -18.82 -6.13
CA VAL A 19 -12.88 -17.72 -6.32
C VAL A 19 -11.80 -17.73 -5.23
N ALA A 20 -10.59 -17.34 -5.61
CA ALA A 20 -9.51 -17.01 -4.69
C ALA A 20 -8.83 -15.72 -5.16
N ILE A 21 -8.50 -14.86 -4.21
CA ILE A 21 -7.71 -13.66 -4.48
C ILE A 21 -6.24 -14.00 -4.25
N LEU A 22 -5.43 -13.83 -5.28
CA LEU A 22 -3.99 -14.03 -5.25
C LEU A 22 -3.29 -12.71 -5.49
N ASN A 23 -2.28 -12.41 -4.67
CA ASN A 23 -1.39 -11.29 -4.92
C ASN A 23 -0.31 -11.78 -5.87
N GLY A 24 -0.31 -11.26 -7.10
CA GLY A 24 0.70 -11.59 -8.10
C GLY A 24 1.56 -10.38 -8.42
N SER A 25 2.86 -10.61 -8.51
CA SER A 25 3.79 -9.61 -9.04
C SER A 25 3.76 -9.64 -10.57
N PRO A 26 3.63 -8.47 -11.23
CA PRO A 26 3.76 -8.38 -12.68
C PRO A 26 5.12 -8.86 -13.18
N GLY A 27 5.17 -9.26 -14.45
CA GLY A 27 6.44 -9.60 -15.14
C GLY A 27 6.93 -11.03 -14.93
N HIS A 28 6.17 -11.85 -14.21
CA HIS A 28 6.45 -13.27 -14.04
C HIS A 28 5.27 -14.12 -14.53
N ASP A 29 5.61 -15.23 -15.17
CA ASP A 29 4.69 -16.29 -15.55
C ASP A 29 4.45 -17.17 -14.30
N HIS A 30 3.19 -17.27 -13.87
CA HIS A 30 2.80 -18.06 -12.69
C HIS A 30 2.12 -19.33 -13.16
N GLN A 31 2.55 -20.48 -12.65
CA GLN A 31 1.89 -21.77 -12.92
C GLN A 31 1.06 -22.18 -11.70
N LEU A 32 -0.20 -22.55 -11.93
CA LEU A 32 -1.11 -23.01 -10.88
C LEU A 32 -1.92 -24.22 -11.33
N LYS A 33 -2.41 -24.98 -10.35
CA LYS A 33 -3.24 -26.16 -10.59
C LYS A 33 -4.28 -26.23 -9.48
N PHE A 34 -5.48 -26.68 -9.84
CA PHE A 34 -6.60 -26.78 -8.91
C PHE A 34 -6.62 -28.15 -8.27
N ILE A 35 -7.06 -28.20 -7.01
CA ILE A 35 -7.34 -29.43 -6.28
C ILE A 35 -8.84 -29.47 -5.99
N VAL A 36 -9.55 -30.29 -6.74
CA VAL A 36 -11.00 -30.51 -6.65
C VAL A 36 -11.22 -31.92 -6.12
N ASN A 37 -11.82 -32.04 -4.94
CA ASN A 37 -12.11 -33.34 -4.31
C ASN A 37 -10.89 -34.29 -4.24
N GLY A 38 -9.69 -33.74 -4.01
CA GLY A 38 -8.45 -34.50 -3.93
C GLY A 38 -7.74 -34.74 -5.27
N HIS A 39 -8.37 -34.41 -6.40
CA HIS A 39 -7.79 -34.56 -7.73
C HIS A 39 -7.18 -33.26 -8.22
N TYR A 40 -6.02 -33.37 -8.87
CA TYR A 40 -5.36 -32.26 -9.55
C TYR A 40 -5.99 -32.04 -10.92
N ILE A 41 -6.48 -30.82 -11.17
CA ILE A 41 -7.24 -30.47 -12.36
C ILE A 41 -6.75 -29.11 -12.89
N CYS A 42 -6.69 -28.99 -14.22
CA CYS A 42 -6.52 -27.71 -14.90
C CYS A 42 -7.87 -27.19 -15.42
N ASP A 43 -8.06 -25.88 -15.42
CA ASP A 43 -9.16 -25.23 -16.13
C ASP A 43 -8.89 -25.33 -17.64
N GLY A 44 -9.77 -26.01 -18.38
CA GLY A 44 -9.65 -26.19 -19.83
C GLY A 44 -9.95 -24.93 -20.64
N SER A 45 -10.51 -23.89 -20.03
CA SER A 45 -10.71 -22.60 -20.69
C SER A 45 -9.47 -21.69 -20.68
N GLU A 46 -8.46 -22.05 -19.88
CA GLU A 46 -7.24 -21.28 -19.70
C GLU A 46 -6.04 -21.94 -20.38
N THR A 47 -4.96 -21.17 -20.58
CA THR A 47 -3.72 -21.72 -21.15
C THR A 47 -3.10 -22.74 -20.19
N VAL A 48 -2.66 -23.88 -20.71
CA VAL A 48 -1.99 -24.94 -19.95
C VAL A 48 -0.57 -25.12 -20.47
N VAL A 49 0.39 -25.29 -19.56
CA VAL A 49 1.80 -25.54 -19.85
C VAL A 49 2.31 -26.73 -19.04
N SER A 50 3.26 -27.49 -19.59
CA SER A 50 3.99 -28.51 -18.84
C SER A 50 5.17 -27.89 -18.10
N ASP A 51 5.36 -28.26 -16.84
CA ASP A 51 6.60 -27.97 -16.11
C ASP A 51 7.73 -28.97 -16.47
N SER A 52 8.88 -28.81 -15.82
CA SER A 52 10.06 -29.67 -16.05
C SER A 52 9.85 -31.13 -15.65
N ALA A 53 8.83 -31.43 -14.84
CA ALA A 53 8.48 -32.79 -14.44
C ALA A 53 7.41 -33.41 -15.37
N GLY A 54 6.93 -32.66 -16.36
CA GLY A 54 5.85 -33.08 -17.27
C GLY A 54 4.45 -32.87 -16.70
N ASP A 55 4.34 -32.22 -15.54
CA ASP A 55 3.07 -31.90 -14.91
C ASP A 55 2.39 -30.73 -15.63
N LEU A 56 1.13 -30.91 -16.01
CA LEU A 56 0.35 -29.85 -16.67
C LEU A 56 -0.17 -28.85 -15.64
N ASN A 57 0.01 -27.55 -15.86
CA ASN A 57 -0.46 -26.48 -14.98
C ASN A 57 -1.12 -25.37 -15.80
N ASN A 58 -2.12 -24.69 -15.26
CA ASN A 58 -2.63 -23.45 -15.86
C ASN A 58 -1.58 -22.34 -15.74
N LEU A 59 -1.37 -21.60 -16.83
CA LEU A 59 -0.46 -20.48 -16.91
C LEU A 59 -1.21 -19.16 -16.68
N VAL A 60 -0.78 -18.40 -15.68
CA VAL A 60 -1.31 -17.07 -15.37
C VAL A 60 -0.22 -16.02 -15.57
N ARG A 61 -0.51 -15.03 -16.41
CA ARG A 61 0.37 -13.89 -16.66
C ARG A 61 -0.18 -12.63 -16.02
N VAL A 62 0.51 -12.13 -15.01
CA VAL A 62 0.12 -10.87 -14.36
C VAL A 62 0.74 -9.72 -15.15
N LYS A 63 -0.12 -8.92 -15.78
CA LYS A 63 0.32 -7.71 -16.48
C LYS A 63 0.47 -6.55 -15.49
N PRO A 64 1.46 -5.65 -15.70
CA PRO A 64 1.52 -4.44 -14.91
C PRO A 64 0.25 -3.61 -15.17
N PRO A 65 -0.22 -2.85 -14.16
CA PRO A 65 -1.37 -1.97 -14.35
C PRO A 65 -1.02 -0.95 -15.43
N GLN A 66 -1.75 -0.98 -16.54
CA GLN A 66 -1.52 -0.07 -17.68
C GLN A 66 -1.77 1.40 -17.29
N GLN A 67 -2.65 1.63 -16.31
CA GLN A 67 -2.90 2.93 -15.71
C GLN A 67 -3.14 2.77 -14.20
N PRO A 68 -2.78 3.76 -13.38
CA PRO A 68 -3.15 3.76 -11.97
C PRO A 68 -4.68 3.71 -11.84
N SER A 69 -5.19 2.83 -10.99
CA SER A 69 -6.64 2.70 -10.79
C SER A 69 -7.25 4.03 -10.36
N HIS A 70 -8.54 4.25 -10.66
CA HIS A 70 -9.27 5.45 -10.20
C HIS A 70 -9.11 5.69 -8.70
N LEU A 71 -9.14 4.61 -7.90
CA LEU A 71 -8.91 4.70 -6.45
C LEU A 71 -7.50 5.15 -6.09
N CYS A 72 -6.49 4.67 -6.82
CA CYS A 72 -5.11 5.14 -6.67
C CYS A 72 -5.01 6.64 -6.99
N GLN A 73 -5.62 7.09 -8.09
CA GLN A 73 -5.64 8.50 -8.48
C GLN A 73 -6.36 9.37 -7.45
N ILE A 74 -7.52 8.93 -6.93
CA ILE A 74 -8.26 9.63 -5.88
C ILE A 74 -7.41 9.74 -4.60
N ARG A 75 -6.78 8.64 -4.17
CA ARG A 75 -5.90 8.63 -2.99
C ARG A 75 -4.74 9.61 -3.15
N ALA A 76 -4.09 9.65 -4.32
CA ALA A 76 -3.00 10.58 -4.59
C ALA A 76 -3.46 12.05 -4.52
N ARG A 77 -4.64 12.36 -5.08
CA ARG A 77 -5.24 13.70 -5.00
C ARG A 77 -5.53 14.13 -3.56
N LEU A 78 -6.09 13.23 -2.75
CA LEU A 78 -6.38 13.49 -1.34
C LEU A 78 -5.10 13.73 -0.53
N GLN A 79 -4.04 12.94 -0.78
CA GLN A 79 -2.74 13.14 -0.15
C GLN A 79 -2.13 14.50 -0.52
N ALA A 80 -2.11 14.85 -1.81
CA ALA A 80 -1.59 16.14 -2.26
C ALA A 80 -2.34 17.33 -1.65
N ALA A 81 -3.67 17.27 -1.57
CA ALA A 81 -4.48 18.30 -0.93
C ALA A 81 -4.16 18.43 0.57
N THR A 82 -3.93 17.30 1.25
CA THR A 82 -3.58 17.28 2.68
C THR A 82 -2.20 17.92 2.91
N THR A 83 -1.20 17.53 2.11
CA THR A 83 0.15 18.10 2.18
C THR A 83 0.14 19.60 1.93
N ARG A 84 -0.62 20.06 0.92
CA ARG A 84 -0.74 21.50 0.62
C ARG A 84 -1.32 22.29 1.79
N ARG A 85 -2.37 21.77 2.44
CA ARG A 85 -2.96 22.41 3.63
C ARG A 85 -1.96 22.48 4.79
N MET A 86 -1.19 21.42 5.03
CA MET A 86 -0.17 21.42 6.08
C MET A 86 0.94 22.45 5.80
N GLN A 87 1.38 22.56 4.55
CA GLN A 87 2.40 23.55 4.15
C GLN A 87 1.91 24.99 4.34
N GLN A 88 0.65 25.28 3.99
CA GLN A 88 0.04 26.60 4.23
C GLN A 88 0.00 26.93 5.72
N ALA A 89 -0.46 26.00 6.56
CA ALA A 89 -0.51 26.20 8.01
C ALA A 89 0.89 26.40 8.64
N VAL A 90 1.93 25.77 8.10
CA VAL A 90 3.32 25.97 8.55
C VAL A 90 3.84 27.34 8.11
N SER A 91 3.55 27.77 6.87
CA SER A 91 3.92 29.09 6.36
C SER A 91 3.25 30.20 7.16
N GLU A 92 1.95 30.09 7.41
CA GLU A 92 1.18 31.06 8.21
C GLU A 92 1.73 31.20 9.63
N ARG A 93 2.16 30.09 10.26
CA ARG A 93 2.82 30.09 11.58
C ARG A 93 4.22 30.69 11.55
N ALA A 94 4.96 30.52 10.44
CA ALA A 94 6.28 31.12 10.28
C ALA A 94 6.18 32.65 10.12
N GLU A 95 5.20 33.13 9.34
CA GLU A 95 4.91 34.55 9.15
C GLU A 95 4.43 35.24 10.44
N THR A 96 3.57 34.57 11.24
CA THR A 96 3.17 35.11 12.55
C THR A 96 4.34 35.19 13.53
N ARG A 97 5.27 34.23 13.51
CA ARG A 97 6.48 34.27 14.36
C ARG A 97 7.48 35.35 13.95
N ALA A 98 7.58 35.66 12.66
CA ALA A 98 8.41 36.75 12.15
C ALA A 98 7.85 38.15 12.46
N SER A 99 6.58 38.25 12.87
CA SER A 99 5.88 39.49 13.16
C SER A 99 5.71 39.79 14.66
N LEU A 100 6.23 38.94 15.55
CA LEU A 100 6.23 39.21 16.99
C LEU A 100 7.26 40.31 17.29
N PRO A 101 6.90 41.37 18.04
CA PRO A 101 7.86 42.36 18.47
C PRO A 101 8.92 41.66 19.31
N ILE A 102 10.19 41.90 18.98
CA ILE A 102 11.32 41.53 19.82
C ILE A 102 11.16 42.37 21.10
N CYS A 103 10.62 41.79 22.17
CA CYS A 103 10.79 42.37 23.49
C CYS A 103 12.26 42.14 23.86
N GLU A 104 13.07 43.19 23.77
CA GLU A 104 14.42 43.13 24.33
C GLU A 104 14.30 43.00 25.85
N ASP A 105 14.90 41.95 26.41
CA ASP A 105 15.04 41.76 27.85
C ASP A 105 15.92 42.90 28.41
N GLU A 106 15.31 43.85 29.13
CA GLU A 106 16.08 44.75 29.99
C GLU A 106 16.77 43.93 31.08
N SER A 107 18.09 43.81 30.96
CA SER A 107 18.96 43.17 31.94
C SER A 107 18.92 43.95 33.27
N VAL A 108 18.36 43.36 34.32
CA VAL A 108 18.54 43.85 35.70
C VAL A 108 19.73 43.13 36.32
N HIS A 109 20.89 43.79 36.37
CA HIS A 109 22.03 43.36 37.18
C HIS A 109 21.72 43.64 38.66
N VAL A 110 21.61 42.58 39.47
CA VAL A 110 21.57 42.69 40.93
C VAL A 110 22.94 42.33 41.48
N SER A 111 23.65 43.33 42.01
CA SER A 111 24.89 43.14 42.78
C SER A 111 24.53 42.97 44.25
N VAL A 112 24.88 41.81 44.84
CA VAL A 112 24.70 41.57 46.27
C VAL A 112 26.04 41.81 46.97
N ASP A 113 26.08 42.78 47.87
CA ASP A 113 27.23 43.12 48.71
C ASP A 113 27.15 42.29 50.01
N VAL A 114 28.10 41.38 50.21
CA VAL A 114 28.17 40.52 51.40
C VAL A 114 29.06 41.21 52.42
N ARG A 115 28.47 41.67 53.53
CA ARG A 115 29.22 42.05 54.73
C ARG A 115 29.10 40.93 55.76
N GLU A 116 30.23 40.32 56.09
CA GLU A 116 30.37 39.39 57.21
C GLU A 116 30.15 40.11 58.53
N ASN A 117 29.39 39.48 59.42
CA ASN A 117 29.50 39.67 60.87
C ASN A 117 28.99 38.43 61.60
#